data_AF-A0AAU3VM19-F1
#
_entry.id   AF-A0AAU3VM19-F1
#
_cell.length_a   1.000
_cell.length_b   1.000
_cell.length_c   1.000
_cell.angle_alpha   90.00
_cell.angle_beta   90.00
_cell.angle_gamma   90.00
#
_symmetry.space_group_name_H-M   'P 1'
#
loop_
_entity.id
_entity.type
_entity.pdbx_description
1 polymer ?
#
loop_
_entity_poly.entity_id
_entity_poly.type
_entity_poly.pdbx_seq_one_letter_code
_entity_poly.pdbx_strand_id
1 'polypeptide(L)'
;MTDTTASGDPLMIGSAQDDKAPSTCGRDGSKTATAGVAAMLKHRWPTWLALVLAVATFADGLPALEFLAWLLIVMPVCYLIFGALRGELRKAGALVLQTAGLLGFGALAMVALAMAHGFGWYVLATGWLGHAAWDLLHHRTKAVVPRAWAEWCFVVDLLGAAAMIFIQ
;
A
#
# COMPACT_ATOMS: atom_id res chain seq x y z
N MET A 1 22.86 27.55 73.49
CA MET A 1 21.96 27.05 72.42
C MET A 1 22.66 27.32 71.11
N THR A 2 22.95 26.26 70.33
CA THR A 2 23.36 26.23 68.89
C THR A 2 24.43 27.24 68.42
N ASP A 3 25.65 26.83 68.01
CA ASP A 3 26.00 26.03 66.81
C ASP A 3 25.76 26.71 65.44
N THR A 4 26.57 26.55 64.38
CA THR A 4 28.01 26.13 64.18
C THR A 4 28.33 26.22 62.65
N THR A 5 29.61 26.48 62.26
CA THR A 5 30.21 26.46 60.87
C THR A 5 29.55 27.35 59.78
N ALA A 6 30.06 27.57 58.55
CA ALA A 6 31.26 27.16 57.76
C ALA A 6 31.67 28.35 56.81
N SER A 7 32.82 28.50 56.12
CA SER A 7 34.00 27.67 55.71
C SER A 7 33.79 26.67 54.55
N GLY A 8 34.63 26.57 53.49
CA GLY A 8 35.77 27.41 53.07
C GLY A 8 36.65 26.72 51.98
N ASP A 9 36.69 27.27 50.76
CA ASP A 9 37.59 26.95 49.61
C ASP A 9 37.70 25.45 49.15
N PRO A 10 38.67 25.00 48.31
CA PRO A 10 38.46 25.01 46.85
C PRO A 10 38.87 23.71 46.07
N LEU A 11 38.67 23.76 44.75
CA LEU A 11 39.43 23.10 43.65
C LEU A 11 39.91 21.63 43.81
N MET A 12 39.44 20.75 42.92
CA MET A 12 40.16 19.51 42.54
C MET A 12 40.10 19.27 41.02
N ILE A 13 41.24 18.91 40.43
CA ILE A 13 41.38 18.48 39.03
C ILE A 13 41.74 16.98 39.04
N GLY A 14 40.95 16.16 38.35
CA GLY A 14 41.17 14.71 38.21
C GLY A 14 41.86 14.35 36.89
N SER A 15 42.62 13.25 36.89
CA SER A 15 43.61 12.91 35.85
C SER A 15 43.31 11.60 35.09
N ALA A 16 43.72 11.58 33.81
CA ALA A 16 44.08 10.42 32.98
C ALA A 16 43.02 9.33 32.67
N GLN A 17 42.87 9.01 31.38
CA GLN A 17 42.50 7.68 30.88
C GLN A 17 42.98 7.52 29.41
N ASP A 18 43.31 6.30 29.02
CA ASP A 18 44.26 6.00 27.95
C ASP A 18 43.63 5.45 26.65
N ASP A 19 44.39 5.57 25.56
CA ASP A 19 44.53 4.66 24.42
C ASP A 19 43.35 3.75 24.00
N LYS A 20 42.71 4.10 22.87
CA LYS A 20 42.38 3.13 21.79
C LYS A 20 41.91 3.78 20.49
N ALA A 21 42.60 3.47 19.39
CA ALA A 21 42.08 3.68 18.03
C ALA A 21 41.36 2.41 17.53
N PRO A 22 40.08 2.46 17.14
CA PRO A 22 39.38 1.33 16.51
C PRO A 22 39.61 1.31 15.00
N SER A 23 40.58 0.51 14.55
CA SER A 23 40.86 0.29 13.13
C SER A 23 39.93 -0.77 12.51
N THR A 24 38.77 -0.37 11.99
CA THR A 24 37.85 -1.26 11.26
C THR A 24 37.36 -0.65 9.94
N CYS A 25 38.22 -0.66 8.91
CA CYS A 25 37.78 -0.41 7.53
C CYS A 25 37.16 -1.69 6.92
N GLY A 26 35.95 -1.58 6.37
CA GLY A 26 35.41 -2.49 5.34
C GLY A 26 35.13 -3.95 5.74
N ARG A 27 33.98 -4.22 6.39
CA ARG A 27 33.39 -5.58 6.40
C ARG A 27 31.87 -5.67 6.64
N ASP A 28 31.22 -4.60 7.04
CA ASP A 28 29.80 -4.54 7.40
C ASP A 28 28.89 -4.17 6.21
N GLY A 29 29.34 -3.25 5.34
CA GLY A 29 28.54 -2.64 4.26
C GLY A 29 27.80 -3.61 3.34
N SER A 30 28.36 -4.78 3.03
CA SER A 30 27.68 -5.79 2.19
C SER A 30 26.54 -6.49 2.94
N LYS A 31 26.68 -6.72 4.25
CA LYS A 31 25.65 -7.33 5.10
C LYS A 31 24.55 -6.34 5.43
N THR A 32 24.87 -5.08 5.70
CA THR A 32 23.87 -4.03 5.94
C THR A 32 23.11 -3.68 4.66
N ALA A 33 23.78 -3.60 3.50
CA ALA A 33 23.10 -3.40 2.21
C ALA A 33 22.15 -4.56 1.86
N THR A 34 22.59 -5.82 1.97
CA THR A 34 21.73 -6.99 1.67
C THR A 34 20.61 -7.17 2.70
N ALA A 35 20.86 -6.95 4.00
CA ALA A 35 19.80 -6.95 5.01
C ALA A 35 18.79 -5.80 4.81
N GLY A 36 19.27 -4.61 4.44
CA GLY A 36 18.43 -3.46 4.09
C GLY A 36 17.56 -3.72 2.86
N VAL A 37 18.14 -4.22 1.77
CA VAL A 37 17.40 -4.62 0.57
C VAL A 37 16.41 -5.75 0.87
N ALA A 38 16.79 -6.78 1.63
CA ALA A 38 15.88 -7.86 2.03
C ALA A 38 14.74 -7.37 2.95
N ALA A 39 15.00 -6.43 3.85
CA ALA A 39 13.98 -5.80 4.68
C ALA A 39 13.05 -4.90 3.84
N MET A 40 13.58 -4.17 2.87
CA MET A 40 12.83 -3.31 1.94
C MET A 40 11.98 -4.12 0.96
N LEU A 41 12.49 -5.26 0.49
CA LEU A 41 11.73 -6.28 -0.26
C LEU A 41 10.62 -6.89 0.60
N LYS A 42 10.90 -7.28 1.85
CA LYS A 42 9.87 -7.76 2.80
C LYS A 42 8.83 -6.69 3.13
N HIS A 43 9.22 -5.41 3.23
CA HIS A 43 8.28 -4.30 3.42
C HIS A 43 7.37 -4.10 2.19
N ARG A 44 7.80 -4.53 0.99
CA ARG A 44 6.99 -4.55 -0.24
C ARG A 44 6.51 -5.95 -0.65
N TRP A 45 6.50 -6.93 0.26
CA TRP A 45 5.89 -8.25 0.07
C TRP A 45 4.50 -8.17 -0.63
N PRO A 46 3.60 -7.25 -0.24
CA PRO A 46 2.29 -7.13 -0.89
C PRO A 46 2.41 -6.71 -2.36
N THR A 47 3.30 -5.78 -2.70
CA THR A 47 3.54 -5.35 -4.09
C THR A 47 4.14 -6.49 -4.94
N TRP A 48 5.02 -7.31 -4.36
CA TRP A 48 5.56 -8.49 -5.05
C TRP A 48 4.52 -9.59 -5.24
N LEU A 49 3.66 -9.82 -4.23
CA LEU A 49 2.54 -10.74 -4.35
C LEU A 49 1.49 -10.25 -5.38
N ALA A 50 1.25 -8.93 -5.46
CA ALA A 50 0.40 -8.30 -6.49
C ALA A 50 0.95 -8.58 -7.88
N LEU A 51 2.24 -8.31 -8.09
CA LEU A 51 2.91 -8.52 -9.38
C LEU A 51 2.90 -10.00 -9.78
N VAL A 52 3.20 -10.93 -8.86
CA VAL A 52 3.17 -12.37 -9.13
C VAL A 52 1.75 -12.87 -9.42
N LEU A 53 0.74 -12.43 -8.67
CA LEU A 53 -0.66 -12.81 -8.93
C LEU A 53 -1.16 -12.24 -10.25
N ALA A 54 -0.89 -10.98 -10.56
CA ALA A 54 -1.30 -10.37 -11.82
C ALA A 54 -0.62 -11.07 -13.01
N VAL A 55 0.70 -11.29 -12.96
CA VAL A 55 1.42 -12.03 -14.01
C VAL A 55 0.87 -13.45 -14.14
N ALA A 56 0.66 -14.20 -13.05
CA ALA A 56 0.10 -15.56 -13.11
C ALA A 56 -1.36 -15.59 -13.61
N THR A 57 -2.14 -14.52 -13.39
CA THR A 57 -3.56 -14.41 -13.81
C THR A 57 -3.71 -14.04 -15.29
N PHE A 58 -2.73 -13.33 -15.86
CA PHE A 58 -2.77 -12.82 -17.24
C PHE A 58 -1.75 -13.47 -18.19
N ALA A 59 -0.88 -14.37 -17.70
CA ALA A 59 0.12 -15.07 -18.53
C ALA A 59 -0.51 -16.04 -19.55
N ASP A 60 -1.57 -16.75 -19.15
CA ASP A 60 -2.27 -17.73 -20.00
C ASP A 60 -3.38 -17.08 -20.87
N GLY A 61 -3.50 -15.75 -20.85
CA GLY A 61 -4.50 -14.97 -21.58
C GLY A 61 -5.39 -14.12 -20.66
N LEU A 62 -6.46 -13.54 -21.21
CA LEU A 62 -7.47 -12.81 -20.44
C LEU A 62 -8.51 -13.77 -19.85
N PRO A 63 -8.77 -13.75 -18.53
CA PRO A 63 -9.94 -14.39 -17.95
C PRO A 63 -11.24 -13.73 -18.46
N ALA A 64 -12.36 -14.45 -18.41
CA ALA A 64 -13.63 -14.00 -18.97
C ALA A 64 -14.06 -12.60 -18.49
N LEU A 65 -14.64 -11.81 -19.41
CA LEU A 65 -15.08 -10.43 -19.14
C LEU A 65 -16.02 -10.34 -17.92
N GLU A 66 -16.92 -11.33 -17.75
CA GLU A 66 -17.82 -11.41 -16.59
C GLU A 66 -17.08 -11.56 -15.25
N PHE A 67 -15.94 -12.27 -15.22
CA PHE A 67 -15.13 -12.45 -14.02
C PHE A 67 -14.38 -11.16 -13.66
N LEU A 68 -13.82 -10.46 -14.64
CA LEU A 68 -13.15 -9.16 -14.45
C LEU A 68 -14.17 -8.05 -14.09
N ALA A 69 -15.39 -8.13 -14.60
CA ALA A 69 -16.52 -7.28 -14.20
C ALA A 69 -16.94 -7.56 -12.75
N TRP A 70 -17.00 -8.83 -12.33
CA TRP A 70 -17.27 -9.17 -10.92
C TRP A 70 -16.16 -8.72 -9.97
N LEU A 71 -14.88 -8.89 -10.33
CA LEU A 71 -13.75 -8.41 -9.52
C LEU A 71 -13.83 -6.88 -9.28
N LEU A 72 -14.20 -6.11 -10.30
CA LEU A 72 -14.39 -4.65 -10.19
C LEU A 72 -15.49 -4.25 -9.19
N ILE A 73 -16.48 -5.13 -8.93
CA ILE A 73 -17.52 -4.93 -7.91
C ILE A 73 -17.06 -5.45 -6.54
N VAL A 74 -16.33 -6.57 -6.49
CA VAL A 74 -15.84 -7.17 -5.24
C VAL A 74 -14.83 -6.25 -4.52
N MET A 75 -13.93 -5.58 -5.25
CA MET A 75 -12.95 -4.67 -4.65
C MET A 75 -13.57 -3.54 -3.79
N PRO A 76 -14.52 -2.71 -4.27
CA PRO A 76 -15.19 -1.71 -3.45
C PRO A 76 -16.06 -2.30 -2.34
N VAL A 77 -16.61 -3.52 -2.49
CA VAL A 77 -17.29 -4.23 -1.39
C VAL A 77 -16.30 -4.59 -0.27
N CYS A 78 -15.09 -5.05 -0.60
CA CYS A 78 -14.03 -5.26 0.39
C CYS A 78 -13.62 -3.96 1.10
N TYR A 79 -13.51 -2.84 0.38
CA TYR A 79 -13.29 -1.52 0.98
C TYR A 79 -14.39 -1.14 1.98
N LEU A 80 -15.67 -1.37 1.66
CA LEU A 80 -16.81 -1.16 2.56
C LEU A 80 -16.69 -1.99 3.84
N ILE A 81 -16.37 -3.29 3.71
CA ILE A 81 -16.20 -4.21 4.84
C ILE A 81 -15.03 -3.75 5.73
N PHE A 82 -13.87 -3.40 5.17
CA PHE A 82 -12.76 -2.86 5.97
C PHE A 82 -13.12 -1.56 6.68
N GLY A 83 -13.89 -0.67 6.03
CA GLY A 83 -14.39 0.56 6.63
C GLY A 83 -15.34 0.31 7.80
N ALA A 84 -16.23 -0.69 7.68
CA ALA A 84 -17.16 -1.08 8.73
C ALA A 84 -16.42 -1.67 9.94
N LEU A 85 -15.54 -2.66 9.70
CA LEU A 85 -14.75 -3.34 10.74
C LEU A 85 -13.83 -2.38 11.53
N ARG A 86 -13.44 -1.26 10.93
CA ARG A 86 -12.57 -0.24 11.55
C ARG A 86 -13.35 0.96 12.12
N GLY A 87 -14.67 1.00 11.96
CA GLY A 87 -15.52 2.13 12.34
C GLY A 87 -15.32 3.40 11.48
N GLU A 88 -14.47 3.36 10.47
CA GLU A 88 -14.10 4.49 9.60
C GLU A 88 -15.28 5.05 8.82
N LEU A 89 -16.29 4.22 8.50
CA LEU A 89 -17.55 4.65 7.86
C LEU A 89 -18.33 5.70 8.70
N ARG A 90 -18.06 5.83 10.00
CA ARG A 90 -18.68 6.84 10.87
C ARG A 90 -18.13 8.25 10.65
N LYS A 91 -17.03 8.41 9.89
CA LYS A 91 -16.51 9.73 9.50
C LYS A 91 -17.42 10.34 8.43
N ALA A 92 -17.73 11.63 8.57
CA ALA A 92 -18.54 12.35 7.59
C ALA A 92 -17.94 12.22 6.18
N GLY A 93 -18.79 11.91 5.19
CA GLY A 93 -18.38 11.67 3.81
C GLY A 93 -17.76 10.29 3.52
N ALA A 94 -17.21 9.57 4.50
CA ALA A 94 -16.54 8.28 4.23
C ALA A 94 -17.51 7.21 3.70
N LEU A 95 -18.69 7.08 4.31
CA LEU A 95 -19.75 6.19 3.83
C LEU A 95 -20.26 6.60 2.43
N VAL A 96 -20.42 7.91 2.18
CA VAL A 96 -20.90 8.44 0.90
C VAL A 96 -19.90 8.19 -0.22
N LEU A 97 -18.61 8.38 0.06
CA LEU A 97 -17.52 8.07 -0.87
C LEU A 97 -17.54 6.57 -1.20
N GLN A 98 -17.57 5.71 -0.19
CA GLN A 98 -17.64 4.25 -0.35
C GLN A 98 -18.84 3.78 -1.18
N THR A 99 -20.04 4.29 -0.93
CA THR A 99 -21.23 3.91 -1.71
C THR A 99 -21.21 4.49 -3.12
N ALA A 100 -20.70 5.72 -3.32
CA ALA A 100 -20.51 6.30 -4.65
C ALA A 100 -19.50 5.50 -5.49
N GLY A 101 -18.41 5.03 -4.88
CA GLY A 101 -17.46 4.11 -5.51
C GLY A 101 -18.12 2.82 -5.94
N LEU A 102 -18.79 2.12 -5.01
CA LEU A 102 -19.51 0.87 -5.33
C LEU A 102 -20.54 1.04 -6.46
N LEU A 103 -21.33 2.12 -6.44
CA LEU A 103 -22.33 2.40 -7.47
C LEU A 103 -21.67 2.76 -8.82
N GLY A 104 -20.58 3.53 -8.83
CA GLY A 104 -19.86 3.88 -10.05
C GLY A 104 -19.18 2.66 -10.70
N PHE A 105 -18.47 1.85 -9.92
CA PHE A 105 -17.82 0.64 -10.40
C PHE A 105 -18.83 -0.45 -10.80
N GLY A 106 -19.94 -0.59 -10.07
CA GLY A 106 -21.06 -1.45 -10.46
C GLY A 106 -21.72 -1.00 -11.76
N ALA A 107 -21.94 0.31 -11.97
CA ALA A 107 -22.46 0.83 -13.22
C ALA A 107 -21.50 0.57 -14.40
N LEU A 108 -20.19 0.77 -14.23
CA LEU A 108 -19.20 0.49 -15.28
C LEU A 108 -19.11 -1.01 -15.62
N ALA A 109 -19.17 -1.89 -14.62
CA ALA A 109 -19.25 -3.34 -14.84
C ALA A 109 -20.53 -3.73 -15.64
N MET A 110 -21.69 -3.19 -15.27
CA MET A 110 -22.96 -3.43 -15.99
C MET A 110 -22.94 -2.88 -17.43
N VAL A 111 -22.34 -1.72 -17.67
CA VAL A 111 -22.19 -1.16 -19.02
C VAL A 111 -21.21 -1.99 -19.86
N ALA A 112 -20.10 -2.46 -19.28
CA ALA A 112 -19.17 -3.36 -19.97
C ALA A 112 -19.84 -4.67 -20.42
N LEU A 113 -20.70 -5.24 -19.59
CA LEU A 113 -21.49 -6.44 -19.89
C LEU A 113 -22.61 -6.21 -20.92
N ALA A 114 -23.14 -4.99 -21.01
CA ALA A 114 -24.19 -4.61 -21.96
C ALA A 114 -23.65 -4.16 -23.34
N MET A 115 -22.34 -4.00 -23.48
CA MET A 115 -21.68 -3.60 -24.74
C MET A 115 -21.41 -4.80 -25.66
N ALA A 116 -21.27 -4.55 -26.96
CA ALA A 116 -20.73 -5.54 -27.88
C ALA A 116 -19.28 -5.90 -27.48
N HIS A 117 -18.91 -7.18 -27.62
CA HIS A 117 -17.75 -7.81 -26.97
C HIS A 117 -16.47 -6.95 -26.94
N GLY A 118 -16.03 -6.40 -28.08
CA GLY A 118 -14.83 -5.57 -28.18
C GLY A 118 -14.92 -4.22 -27.44
N PHE A 119 -16.10 -3.59 -27.38
CA PHE A 119 -16.28 -2.34 -26.64
C PHE A 119 -16.38 -2.56 -25.12
N GLY A 120 -16.88 -3.72 -24.69
CA GLY A 120 -16.98 -4.08 -23.27
C GLY A 120 -15.62 -4.04 -22.56
N TRP A 121 -14.56 -4.53 -23.20
CA TRP A 121 -13.20 -4.51 -22.67
C TRP A 121 -12.68 -3.09 -22.39
N TYR A 122 -12.93 -2.11 -23.26
CA TYR A 122 -12.49 -0.72 -23.04
C TYR A 122 -13.26 -0.05 -21.89
N VAL A 123 -14.56 -0.32 -21.75
CA VAL A 123 -15.34 0.15 -20.59
C VAL A 123 -14.82 -0.48 -19.29
N LEU A 124 -14.53 -1.78 -19.31
CA LEU A 124 -14.03 -2.50 -18.14
C LEU A 124 -12.63 -2.06 -17.73
N ALA A 125 -11.72 -1.89 -18.69
CA ALA A 125 -10.38 -1.33 -18.46
C ALA A 125 -10.46 0.12 -17.92
N THR A 126 -11.42 0.93 -18.38
CA THR A 126 -11.68 2.27 -17.83
C THR A 126 -12.16 2.19 -16.38
N GLY A 127 -13.00 1.21 -16.04
CA GLY A 127 -13.40 0.91 -14.66
C GLY A 127 -12.23 0.52 -13.77
N TRP A 128 -11.36 -0.37 -14.23
CA TRP A 128 -10.15 -0.79 -13.51
C TRP A 128 -9.17 0.38 -13.31
N LEU A 129 -8.94 1.22 -14.32
CA LEU A 129 -8.14 2.46 -14.17
C LEU A 129 -8.78 3.46 -13.19
N GLY A 130 -10.11 3.54 -13.17
CA GLY A 130 -10.85 4.31 -12.18
C GLY A 130 -10.65 3.78 -10.76
N HIS A 131 -10.56 2.46 -10.58
CA HIS A 131 -10.29 1.82 -9.30
C HIS A 131 -8.83 2.03 -8.85
N ALA A 132 -7.85 1.96 -9.76
CA ALA A 132 -6.47 2.36 -9.47
C ALA A 132 -6.38 3.84 -8.98
N ALA A 133 -7.12 4.76 -9.60
CA ALA A 133 -7.18 6.15 -9.15
C ALA A 133 -7.85 6.28 -7.76
N TRP A 134 -8.85 5.44 -7.46
CA TRP A 134 -9.55 5.35 -6.18
C TRP A 134 -8.65 4.82 -5.05
N ASP A 135 -7.85 3.79 -5.33
CA ASP A 135 -6.84 3.26 -4.42
C ASP A 135 -5.78 4.31 -4.09
N LEU A 136 -5.32 5.08 -5.09
CA LEU A 136 -4.35 6.15 -4.87
C LEU A 136 -4.91 7.26 -3.97
N LEU A 137 -6.21 7.55 -4.05
CA LEU A 137 -6.90 8.49 -3.15
C LEU A 137 -7.00 7.93 -1.72
N HIS A 138 -7.34 6.65 -1.55
CA HIS A 138 -7.36 5.98 -0.24
C HIS A 138 -5.96 5.88 0.39
N HIS A 139 -4.95 5.56 -0.41
CA HIS A 139 -3.54 5.55 -0.03
C HIS A 139 -3.10 6.93 0.49
N ARG A 140 -3.46 8.02 -0.18
CA ARG A 140 -3.08 9.39 0.23
C ARG A 140 -3.82 9.89 1.46
N THR A 141 -5.11 9.54 1.61
CA THR A 141 -5.90 9.89 2.81
C THR A 141 -5.55 9.04 4.03
N LYS A 142 -4.91 7.87 3.85
CA LYS A 142 -4.58 6.88 4.90
C LYS A 142 -5.81 6.36 5.67
N ALA A 143 -7.02 6.56 5.14
CA ALA A 143 -8.27 6.15 5.76
C ALA A 143 -8.69 4.77 5.29
N VAL A 144 -9.60 4.12 6.03
CA VAL A 144 -10.25 2.84 5.68
C VAL A 144 -9.31 1.62 5.61
N VAL A 145 -8.35 1.57 4.70
CA VAL A 145 -7.66 0.33 4.24
C VAL A 145 -6.15 0.35 4.56
N PRO A 146 -5.48 -0.80 4.80
CA PRO A 146 -4.03 -0.82 4.98
C PRO A 146 -3.31 -0.29 3.75
N ARG A 147 -2.30 0.57 3.92
CA ARG A 147 -1.45 1.10 2.83
C ARG A 147 -0.97 0.01 1.87
N ALA A 148 -0.59 -1.14 2.41
CA ALA A 148 -0.16 -2.34 1.68
C ALA A 148 -1.21 -2.95 0.73
N TRP A 149 -2.50 -2.80 1.05
CA TRP A 149 -3.61 -3.37 0.27
C TRP A 149 -4.01 -2.44 -0.88
N ALA A 150 -4.05 -1.12 -0.63
CA ALA A 150 -4.16 -0.13 -1.70
C ALA A 150 -2.93 -0.13 -2.64
N GLU A 151 -1.71 -0.42 -2.14
CA GLU A 151 -0.53 -0.67 -2.99
C GLU A 151 -0.59 -2.02 -3.74
N TRP A 152 -1.47 -2.96 -3.37
CA TRP A 152 -1.70 -4.22 -4.07
C TRP A 152 -2.76 -4.04 -5.18
N CYS A 153 -3.94 -3.51 -4.84
CA CYS A 153 -5.03 -3.27 -5.79
C CYS A 153 -4.57 -2.37 -6.96
N PHE A 154 -3.95 -1.21 -6.66
CA PHE A 154 -3.42 -0.29 -7.68
C PHE A 154 -2.53 -0.96 -8.74
N VAL A 155 -1.72 -1.96 -8.35
CA VAL A 155 -0.84 -2.69 -9.28
C VAL A 155 -1.62 -3.75 -10.08
N VAL A 156 -2.53 -4.49 -9.44
CA VAL A 156 -3.41 -5.45 -10.12
C VAL A 156 -4.31 -4.74 -11.13
N ASP A 157 -4.87 -3.60 -10.75
CA ASP A 157 -5.78 -2.80 -11.57
C ASP A 157 -5.10 -2.24 -12.81
N LEU A 158 -3.91 -1.66 -12.67
CA LEU A 158 -3.12 -1.15 -13.79
C LEU A 158 -2.67 -2.26 -14.74
N LEU A 159 -2.24 -3.41 -14.21
CA LEU A 159 -1.81 -4.54 -15.03
C LEU A 159 -3.00 -5.21 -15.73
N GLY A 160 -4.14 -5.36 -15.06
CA GLY A 160 -5.36 -5.90 -15.66
C GLY A 160 -5.98 -4.97 -16.71
N ALA A 161 -6.01 -3.66 -16.46
CA ALA A 161 -6.44 -2.70 -17.47
C ALA A 161 -5.51 -2.69 -18.70
N ALA A 162 -4.20 -2.77 -18.49
CA ALA A 162 -3.24 -2.91 -19.59
C ALA A 162 -3.45 -4.23 -20.36
N ALA A 163 -3.63 -5.36 -19.66
CA ALA A 163 -3.93 -6.65 -20.29
C ALA A 163 -5.20 -6.58 -21.14
N MET A 164 -6.29 -5.98 -20.61
CA MET A 164 -7.54 -5.79 -21.36
C MET A 164 -7.37 -4.88 -22.59
N ILE A 165 -6.43 -3.93 -22.58
CA ILE A 165 -6.18 -3.04 -23.72
C ILE A 165 -5.29 -3.71 -24.78
N PHE A 166 -4.39 -4.62 -24.40
CA PHE A 166 -3.36 -5.18 -25.30
C PHE A 166 -3.51 -6.66 -25.67
N ILE A 167 -4.43 -7.41 -25.04
CA ILE A 167 -4.54 -8.89 -25.16
C ILE A 167 -5.96 -9.34 -25.60
N GLN A 168 -6.92 -8.41 -25.77
CA GLN A 168 -8.32 -8.69 -26.14
C GLN A 168 -8.53 -9.15 -27.59
#